data_AF-A0A4Y2HDV3-F1
#
_entry.id   AF-A0A4Y2HDV3-F1
#
_cell.length_a   1.000
_cell.length_b   1.000
_cell.length_c   1.000
_cell.angle_alpha   90.00
_cell.angle_beta   90.00
_cell.angle_gamma   90.00
#
_symmetry.space_group_name_H-M   'P 1'
#
loop_
_entity.id
_entity.type
_entity.pdbx_description
1 polymer ?
#
loop_
_entity_poly.entity_id
_entity_poly.type
_entity_poly.pdbx_seq_one_letter_code
_entity_poly.pdbx_strand_id
1 'polypeptide(L)'
;MSNKELFEGSITLISPENSEFMSSGSPSKPFQEACACTKKRRTQKLRTEVPAKQLSFAAQMNLKADKKIDASKIVKDITSNPGHATKYRNKFHTLENKTEKLTPAEALSVVEEAGLT
;
A
#
# COMPACT_ATOMS: atom_id res chain seq x y z
N MET A 1 -54.12 -8.88 -17.84
CA MET A 1 -53.30 -7.93 -18.63
C MET A 1 -51.85 -8.19 -18.29
N SER A 2 -51.04 -8.62 -19.26
CA SER A 2 -49.70 -9.18 -19.06
C SER A 2 -48.68 -8.20 -19.64
N ASN A 3 -47.83 -7.63 -18.79
CA ASN A 3 -46.76 -6.71 -19.19
C ASN A 3 -45.59 -7.51 -19.79
N LYS A 4 -45.59 -7.62 -21.12
CA LYS A 4 -44.48 -8.16 -21.92
C LYS A 4 -43.84 -7.07 -22.77
N GLU A 5 -43.40 -5.99 -22.16
CA GLU A 5 -42.61 -4.99 -22.87
C GLU A 5 -41.49 -4.51 -21.96
N LEU A 6 -40.34 -5.15 -22.07
CA LEU A 6 -39.03 -4.62 -21.65
C LEU A 6 -37.98 -5.69 -21.96
N PHE A 7 -37.63 -5.90 -23.24
CA PHE A 7 -36.33 -6.48 -23.60
C PHE A 7 -36.05 -6.35 -25.10
N GLU A 8 -36.00 -5.11 -25.61
CA GLU A 8 -35.28 -4.83 -26.86
C GLU A 8 -34.36 -3.63 -26.65
N GLY A 9 -33.22 -3.90 -26.02
CA GLY A 9 -32.08 -2.98 -25.97
C GLY A 9 -30.85 -3.76 -26.38
N SER A 10 -30.47 -3.66 -27.65
CA SER A 10 -29.26 -4.24 -28.20
C SER A 10 -28.02 -3.59 -27.59
N ILE A 11 -27.17 -4.38 -26.95
CA ILE A 11 -25.87 -3.90 -26.44
C ILE A 11 -24.84 -4.16 -27.54
N THR A 12 -24.39 -3.10 -28.21
CA THR A 12 -23.22 -3.15 -29.08
C THR A 12 -21.95 -3.21 -28.22
N LEU A 13 -21.19 -4.29 -28.35
CA LEU A 13 -19.86 -4.43 -27.77
C LEU A 13 -18.87 -3.59 -28.57
N ILE A 14 -18.37 -2.50 -27.98
CA ILE A 14 -17.30 -1.68 -28.56
C ILE A 14 -15.96 -2.28 -28.15
N SER A 15 -15.14 -2.67 -29.13
CA SER A 15 -13.76 -3.14 -28.98
C SER A 15 -12.84 -2.00 -28.49
N PRO A 16 -11.83 -2.28 -27.64
CA PRO A 16 -11.03 -1.25 -27.02
C PRO A 16 -9.81 -0.92 -27.88
N GLU A 17 -9.96 0.01 -28.81
CA GLU A 17 -8.83 0.71 -29.40
C GLU A 17 -9.07 2.21 -29.32
N ASN A 18 -8.38 2.82 -28.34
CA ASN A 18 -8.19 4.25 -28.14
C ASN A 18 -9.47 5.09 -27.97
N SER A 19 -9.91 5.22 -26.72
CA SER A 19 -10.80 6.31 -26.33
C SER A 19 -10.43 6.74 -24.91
N GLU A 20 -9.94 7.98 -24.79
CA GLU A 20 -9.96 8.74 -23.55
C GLU A 20 -11.43 8.91 -23.14
N PHE A 21 -11.98 7.87 -22.52
CA PHE A 21 -13.37 7.83 -22.13
C PHE A 21 -13.48 8.61 -20.83
N MET A 22 -14.03 9.82 -20.91
CA MET A 22 -14.55 10.58 -19.76
C MET A 22 -15.60 9.72 -19.06
N SER A 23 -15.14 8.84 -18.18
CA SER A 23 -15.97 8.02 -17.30
C SER A 23 -16.74 8.96 -16.38
N SER A 24 -18.07 8.93 -16.45
CA SER A 24 -19.01 9.58 -15.53
C SER A 24 -19.00 8.94 -14.12
N GLY A 25 -17.82 8.52 -13.66
CA GLY A 25 -17.58 7.98 -12.33
C GLY A 25 -16.84 8.99 -11.44
N SER A 26 -16.92 8.79 -10.13
CA SER A 26 -16.10 9.57 -9.19
C SER A 26 -14.61 9.50 -9.59
N PRO A 27 -13.87 10.62 -9.48
CA PRO A 27 -12.45 10.65 -9.79
C PRO A 27 -11.71 9.51 -9.08
N SER A 28 -11.05 8.66 -9.86
CA SER A 28 -10.28 7.57 -9.29
C SER A 28 -9.07 8.14 -8.54
N LYS A 29 -9.09 8.05 -7.21
CA LYS A 29 -7.95 8.43 -6.37
C LYS A 29 -6.65 7.75 -6.86
N PRO A 30 -5.50 8.45 -6.84
CA PRO A 30 -4.22 7.87 -7.22
C PRO A 30 -3.91 6.67 -6.31
N PHE A 31 -3.09 5.73 -6.82
CA PHE A 31 -2.85 4.47 -6.11
C PHE A 31 -2.32 4.70 -4.70
N GLN A 32 -1.45 5.68 -4.47
CA GLN A 32 -0.85 5.96 -3.16
C GLN A 32 -1.88 6.39 -2.11
N GLU A 33 -2.86 7.19 -2.49
CA GLU A 33 -3.91 7.74 -1.60
C GLU A 33 -5.11 6.80 -1.41
N ALA A 34 -5.20 5.75 -2.23
CA ALA A 34 -6.28 4.77 -2.12
C ALA A 34 -6.19 3.95 -0.81
N CYS A 35 -7.35 3.60 -0.25
CA CYS A 35 -7.41 2.71 0.90
C CYS A 35 -6.91 1.29 0.58
N ALA A 36 -6.56 0.53 1.61
CA ALA A 36 -6.02 -0.82 1.46
C ALA A 36 -6.97 -1.76 0.69
N CYS A 37 -8.28 -1.68 0.91
CA CYS A 37 -9.28 -2.48 0.19
C CYS A 37 -9.24 -2.20 -1.32
N THR A 38 -9.22 -0.93 -1.71
CA THR A 38 -9.13 -0.52 -3.13
C THR A 38 -7.80 -0.94 -3.75
N LYS A 39 -6.66 -0.75 -3.06
CA LYS A 39 -5.35 -1.24 -3.53
C LYS A 39 -5.35 -2.76 -3.74
N LYS A 40 -5.93 -3.52 -2.82
CA LYS A 40 -6.07 -4.99 -2.91
C LYS A 40 -6.92 -5.39 -4.12
N ARG A 41 -8.04 -4.72 -4.36
CA ARG A 41 -8.92 -4.97 -5.53
C ARG A 41 -8.20 -4.65 -6.84
N ARG A 42 -7.57 -3.46 -6.94
CA ARG A 42 -6.81 -3.05 -8.15
C ARG A 42 -5.66 -3.99 -8.48
N THR A 43 -4.99 -4.57 -7.47
CA THR A 43 -3.88 -5.51 -7.66
C THR A 43 -4.31 -6.96 -7.78
N GLN A 44 -5.60 -7.28 -7.78
CA GLN A 44 -6.09 -8.66 -7.75
C GLN A 44 -5.61 -9.47 -8.94
N LYS A 45 -5.80 -8.95 -10.17
CA LYS A 45 -5.38 -9.60 -11.41
C LYS A 45 -3.87 -9.92 -11.40
N LEU A 46 -3.06 -8.95 -10.98
CA LEU A 46 -1.62 -9.11 -10.88
C LEU A 46 -1.21 -10.20 -9.88
N ARG A 47 -1.90 -10.29 -8.73
CA ARG A 47 -1.63 -11.30 -7.69
C ARG A 47 -2.12 -12.70 -8.07
N THR A 48 -3.08 -12.82 -8.99
CA THR A 48 -3.59 -14.12 -9.44
C THR A 48 -2.82 -14.67 -10.62
N GLU A 49 -2.34 -13.81 -11.52
CA GLU A 49 -1.69 -14.23 -12.77
C GLU A 49 -0.17 -14.37 -12.66
N VAL A 50 0.47 -13.54 -11.82
CA VAL A 50 1.93 -13.48 -11.75
C VAL A 50 2.44 -14.17 -10.49
N PRO A 51 3.42 -15.09 -10.60
CA PRO A 51 4.04 -15.72 -9.45
C PRO A 51 4.68 -14.72 -8.49
N ALA A 52 4.55 -14.97 -7.19
CA ALA A 52 5.10 -14.11 -6.14
C ALA A 52 6.60 -13.83 -6.31
N LYS A 53 7.39 -14.83 -6.76
CA LYS A 53 8.83 -14.65 -7.01
C LYS A 53 9.13 -13.59 -8.08
N GLN A 54 8.34 -13.53 -9.15
CA GLN A 54 8.50 -12.53 -10.21
C GLN A 54 8.10 -11.14 -9.68
N LEU A 55 7.01 -11.03 -8.92
CA LEU A 55 6.58 -9.78 -8.30
C LEU A 55 7.63 -9.24 -7.32
N SER A 56 8.24 -10.12 -6.51
CA SER A 56 9.32 -9.76 -5.60
C SER A 56 10.56 -9.26 -6.34
N PHE A 57 10.94 -9.91 -7.44
CA PHE A 57 12.06 -9.48 -8.26
C PHE A 57 11.80 -8.12 -8.92
N ALA A 58 10.60 -7.93 -9.50
CA ALA A 58 10.20 -6.65 -10.09
C ALA A 58 10.23 -5.52 -9.05
N ALA A 59 9.74 -5.76 -7.84
CA ALA A 59 9.83 -4.80 -6.73
C ALA A 59 11.29 -4.47 -6.38
N GLN A 60 12.19 -5.45 -6.34
CA GLN A 60 13.62 -5.21 -6.12
C GLN A 60 14.24 -4.33 -7.20
N MET A 61 13.89 -4.54 -8.47
CA MET A 61 14.41 -3.75 -9.59
C MET A 61 13.91 -2.30 -9.56
N ASN A 62 12.62 -2.09 -9.28
CA ASN A 62 12.07 -0.74 -9.14
C ASN A 62 12.73 0.03 -7.99
N LEU A 63 12.96 -0.63 -6.84
CA LEU A 63 13.67 0.00 -5.73
C LEU A 63 15.12 0.37 -6.08
N LYS A 64 15.80 -0.44 -6.90
CA LYS A 64 17.15 -0.12 -7.39
C LYS A 64 17.13 1.07 -8.34
N ALA A 65 16.16 1.13 -9.25
CA ALA A 65 15.98 2.25 -10.18
C ALA A 65 15.74 3.57 -9.40
N ASP A 66 14.97 3.49 -8.31
CA ASP A 66 14.73 4.61 -7.40
C ASP A 66 15.92 4.94 -6.47
N LYS A 67 17.08 4.30 -6.66
CA LYS A 67 18.29 4.42 -5.80
C LYS A 67 18.08 4.01 -4.34
N LYS A 68 17.00 3.28 -4.02
CA LYS A 68 16.70 2.72 -2.69
C LYS A 68 17.36 1.36 -2.51
N ILE A 69 18.70 1.35 -2.56
CA ILE A 69 19.52 0.13 -2.60
C ILE A 69 19.29 -0.74 -1.36
N ASP A 70 19.24 -0.16 -0.17
CA ASP A 70 19.11 -0.94 1.06
C ASP A 70 17.70 -1.54 1.23
N ALA A 71 16.66 -0.83 0.80
CA ALA A 71 15.31 -1.39 0.73
C ALA A 71 15.26 -2.60 -0.22
N SER A 72 15.92 -2.51 -1.38
CA SER A 72 16.03 -3.64 -2.32
C SER A 72 16.74 -4.85 -1.70
N LYS A 73 17.83 -4.61 -0.94
CA LYS A 73 18.54 -5.68 -0.21
C LYS A 73 17.65 -6.36 0.84
N ILE A 74 16.87 -5.58 1.60
CA ILE A 74 15.94 -6.12 2.62
C ILE A 74 14.87 -6.98 1.96
N VAL A 75 14.26 -6.52 0.86
CA VAL A 75 13.27 -7.31 0.12
C VAL A 75 13.90 -8.61 -0.39
N LYS A 76 15.13 -8.56 -0.91
CA LYS A 76 15.85 -9.77 -1.33
C LYS A 76 16.10 -10.74 -0.17
N ASP A 77 16.52 -10.24 0.98
CA ASP A 77 16.80 -11.07 2.16
C ASP A 77 15.53 -11.74 2.68
N ILE A 78 14.44 -10.98 2.86
CA ILE A 78 13.15 -11.51 3.35
C ILE A 78 12.57 -12.55 2.39
N THR A 79 12.67 -12.29 1.09
CA THR A 79 12.14 -13.22 0.06
C THR A 79 12.96 -14.51 -0.05
N SER A 80 14.25 -14.47 0.28
CA SER A 80 15.13 -15.64 0.29
C SER A 80 15.08 -16.40 1.62
N ASN A 81 14.92 -15.68 2.73
CA ASN A 81 14.83 -16.22 4.08
C ASN A 81 13.68 -15.56 4.87
N PRO A 82 12.48 -16.13 4.83
CA PRO A 82 11.31 -15.58 5.52
C PRO A 82 11.50 -15.43 7.04
N GLY A 83 12.38 -16.23 7.66
CA GLY A 83 12.68 -16.13 9.09
C GLY A 83 13.33 -14.81 9.50
N HIS A 84 13.94 -14.08 8.55
CA HIS A 84 14.52 -12.76 8.81
C HIS A 84 13.46 -11.65 8.90
N ALA A 85 12.26 -11.86 8.34
CA ALA A 85 11.18 -10.87 8.40
C ALA A 85 10.85 -10.46 9.84
N THR A 86 10.77 -11.43 10.75
CA THR A 86 10.49 -11.19 12.17
C THR A 86 11.59 -10.35 12.83
N LYS A 87 12.86 -10.56 12.45
CA LYS A 87 13.98 -9.78 12.98
C LYS A 87 13.87 -8.30 12.56
N TYR A 88 13.56 -8.05 11.29
CA TYR A 88 13.33 -6.68 10.81
C TYR A 88 12.13 -6.02 11.50
N ARG A 89 11.01 -6.76 11.64
CA ARG A 89 9.81 -6.28 12.33
C ARG A 89 10.09 -5.85 13.77
N ASN A 90 10.80 -6.68 14.53
CA ASN A 90 11.10 -6.40 15.94
C ASN A 90 12.00 -5.17 16.09
N LYS A 91 13.06 -5.07 15.27
CA LYS A 91 13.95 -3.89 15.27
C LYS A 91 13.21 -2.60 14.94
N PHE A 92 12.30 -2.65 13.97
CA PHE A 92 11.49 -1.50 13.57
C PHE A 92 10.58 -1.05 14.71
N HIS A 93 9.85 -1.97 15.36
CA HIS A 93 9.02 -1.62 16.51
C HIS A 93 9.83 -1.10 17.71
N THR A 94 11.02 -1.64 17.99
CA THR A 94 11.87 -1.11 19.07
C THR A 94 12.29 0.34 18.77
N LEU A 95 12.55 0.69 17.52
CA LEU A 95 12.85 2.07 17.12
C LEU A 95 11.64 3.00 17.30
N GLU A 96 10.45 2.59 16.88
CA GLU A 96 9.23 3.41 17.03
C GLU A 96 8.85 3.62 18.50
N ASN A 97 9.05 2.61 19.35
CA ASN A 97 8.67 2.67 20.76
C ASN A 97 9.80 3.15 21.69
N LYS A 98 10.90 3.67 21.14
CA LYS A 98 11.86 4.47 21.93
C LYS A 98 11.23 5.84 22.22
N THR A 99 10.21 5.85 23.05
CA THR A 99 9.89 7.05 23.82
C THR A 99 10.98 7.19 24.87
N GLU A 100 11.78 8.25 24.76
CA GLU A 100 12.70 8.64 25.82
C GLU A 100 11.85 8.87 27.08
N LYS A 101 11.95 7.95 28.04
CA LYS A 101 11.29 8.13 29.32
C LYS A 101 12.05 9.22 30.05
N LEU A 102 11.41 10.38 30.24
CA LEU A 102 11.96 11.45 31.06
C LEU A 102 12.26 10.89 32.46
N THR A 103 13.44 11.23 32.97
CA THR A 103 13.72 11.00 34.38
C THR A 103 12.76 11.86 35.23
N PRO A 104 12.46 11.47 36.47
CA PRO A 104 11.53 12.23 37.32
C PRO A 104 11.91 13.72 37.46
N ALA A 105 13.22 14.02 37.47
CA ALA A 105 13.71 15.39 37.54
C ALA A 105 13.45 16.19 36.25
N GLU A 106 13.66 15.59 35.08
CA GLU A 106 13.36 16.23 33.79
C GLU A 106 11.86 16.43 33.59
N ALA A 107 11.04 15.45 34.01
CA ALA A 107 9.59 15.56 33.99
C ALA A 107 9.09 16.72 34.89
N LEU A 108 9.67 16.87 36.10
CA LEU A 108 9.36 17.98 36.99
C LEU A 108 9.76 19.34 36.38
N SER A 109 10.94 19.42 35.76
CA SER A 109 11.39 20.64 35.08
C SER A 109 10.42 21.09 33.98
N VAL A 110 9.88 20.15 33.20
CA VAL A 110 8.89 20.47 32.15
C VAL A 110 7.55 20.94 32.73
N VAL A 111 7.14 20.42 33.89
CA VAL A 111 5.90 20.82 34.57
C VAL A 111 6.02 22.24 35.14
N GLU A 112 7.17 22.58 35.73
CA GLU A 112 7.45 23.94 36.21
C GLU A 112 7.53 24.94 35.06
N GLU A 113 8.23 24.60 33.97
CA GLU A 113 8.36 25.45 32.79
C GLU A 113 7.00 25.70 32.09
N ALA A 114 6.11 24.69 32.10
CA ALA A 114 4.76 24.81 31.55
C ALA A 114 3.79 25.60 32.45
N GLY A 115 4.22 26.01 33.65
CA GLY A 115 3.39 26.75 34.60
C GLY A 115 2.15 25.99 35.05
N LEU A 116 2.22 24.65 35.09
CA LEU A 116 1.11 23.76 35.44
C LEU A 116 0.98 23.56 36.97
N THR A 117 1.50 24.50 37.75
CA THR A 117 1.55 24.49 39.22
C THR A 117 0.83 25.69 39.79
#